data_AF-A0A1V5FNJ7-F1
#
_entry.id   AF-A0A1V5FNJ7-F1
#
_cell.length_a   1.000
_cell.length_b   1.000
_cell.length_c   1.000
_cell.angle_alpha   90.00
_cell.angle_beta   90.00
_cell.angle_gamma   90.00
#
_symmetry.space_group_name_H-M   'P 1'
#
loop_
_entity.id
_entity.type
_entity.pdbx_description
1 polymer ?
#
loop_
_entity_poly.entity_id
_entity_poly.type
_entity_poly.pdbx_seq_one_letter_code
_entity_poly.pdbx_strand_id
1 'polypeptide(L)'
;MQIEFLAYFDVIEPPTRPLPEDFDYDGCVATFFPIRRCYVHAFDDPACTELNAPLHAQYTGWATDPERHYRGQIFIGEYYNVSFFRNLPLVLDQILASDIPYFHRTGARHMHYMHAPGGMLGPRALTNWLLARMLWEPEADAGALLEDYFTGRYGAVAPTMRRLYDHLRTGLSNTTLLKSVMARRLNEQRRDLFPDRHLKYEETHPETDDGPDFVEILKEMDAAGRLMGEALRTPAPRRVRLRLMEDQRMVRYADHTVRLYDRLLATQRALAAGDRDAAEAAYAEATIHADRLRVDILSTSMASSHANDQNGLEASLVSGVYEEIGKAFKTGGEAAAR
;
A
#
# COMPACT_ATOMS: atom_id res chain seq x y z
N MET A 1 -32.73 13.28 8.76
CA MET A 1 -31.42 13.16 9.42
C MET A 1 -30.79 11.91 8.85
N GLN A 2 -29.56 11.97 8.37
CA GLN A 2 -28.87 10.81 7.81
C GLN A 2 -27.97 10.20 8.88
N ILE A 3 -28.04 8.88 9.05
CA ILE A 3 -27.22 8.08 9.96
C ILE A 3 -26.30 7.22 9.10
N GLU A 4 -24.99 7.38 9.27
CA GLU A 4 -23.98 6.51 8.68
C GLU A 4 -23.56 5.46 9.72
N PHE A 5 -23.61 4.19 9.35
CA PHE A 5 -23.11 3.09 10.19
C PHE A 5 -22.06 2.27 9.45
N LEU A 6 -21.21 1.56 10.19
CA LEU A 6 -20.04 0.88 9.64
C LEU A 6 -20.35 -0.60 9.34
N ALA A 7 -20.08 -1.03 8.11
CA ALA A 7 -19.93 -2.43 7.71
C ALA A 7 -18.43 -2.70 7.54
N TYR A 8 -17.79 -3.12 8.63
CA TYR A 8 -16.33 -3.17 8.75
C TYR A 8 -15.89 -4.30 9.69
N PHE A 9 -14.79 -4.98 9.32
CA PHE A 9 -14.09 -5.97 10.15
C PHE A 9 -15.05 -6.99 10.80
N ASP A 10 -15.20 -6.99 12.12
CA ASP A 10 -16.02 -7.97 12.85
C ASP A 10 -17.54 -7.85 12.56
N VAL A 11 -17.98 -6.78 11.89
CA VAL A 11 -19.38 -6.55 11.48
C VAL A 11 -19.51 -6.31 9.98
N ILE A 12 -18.58 -6.84 9.18
CA ILE A 12 -18.59 -6.68 7.72
C ILE A 12 -19.65 -7.55 7.02
N GLU A 13 -20.12 -8.62 7.67
CA GLU A 13 -21.12 -9.51 7.10
C GLU A 13 -22.49 -8.80 6.97
N PRO A 14 -23.20 -8.99 5.84
CA PRO A 14 -24.52 -8.42 5.64
C PRO A 14 -25.55 -9.01 6.62
N PRO A 15 -26.67 -8.30 6.87
CA PRO A 15 -27.72 -8.83 7.74
C PRO A 15 -28.25 -10.14 7.17
N THR A 16 -28.30 -11.18 8.00
CA THR A 16 -28.77 -12.53 7.66
C THR A 16 -30.24 -12.77 8.00
N ARG A 17 -30.92 -11.72 8.47
CA ARG A 17 -32.35 -11.71 8.81
C ARG A 17 -32.99 -10.41 8.33
N PRO A 18 -34.32 -10.40 8.10
CA PRO A 18 -35.03 -9.17 7.81
C PRO A 18 -34.78 -8.11 8.89
N LEU A 19 -34.60 -6.86 8.45
CA LEU A 19 -34.62 -5.71 9.34
C LEU A 19 -36.07 -5.43 9.79
N PRO A 20 -36.30 -4.63 10.86
CA PRO A 20 -37.64 -4.24 11.26
C PRO A 20 -38.48 -3.67 10.10
N GLU A 21 -39.79 -3.89 10.12
CA GLU A 21 -40.72 -3.42 9.07
C GLU A 21 -40.67 -1.89 8.90
N ASP A 22 -40.36 -1.15 9.96
CA ASP A 22 -40.25 0.31 10.01
C ASP A 22 -38.81 0.82 9.87
N PHE A 23 -37.87 -0.02 9.42
CA PHE A 23 -36.47 0.39 9.22
C PHE A 23 -36.36 1.48 8.14
N ASP A 24 -35.68 2.58 8.48
CA ASP A 24 -35.48 3.73 7.59
C ASP A 24 -34.29 3.50 6.64
N TYR A 25 -34.56 2.88 5.49
CA TYR A 25 -33.54 2.65 4.45
C TYR A 25 -33.04 3.93 3.76
N ASP A 26 -33.83 5.00 3.79
CA ASP A 26 -33.47 6.27 3.16
C ASP A 26 -32.53 7.10 4.06
N GLY A 27 -32.77 7.05 5.37
CA GLY A 27 -31.98 7.74 6.38
C GLY A 27 -30.76 6.97 6.88
N CYS A 28 -30.72 5.64 6.76
CA CYS A 28 -29.60 4.81 7.25
C CYS A 28 -28.70 4.34 6.11
N VAL A 29 -27.44 4.77 6.09
CA VAL A 29 -26.44 4.46 5.06
C VAL A 29 -25.35 3.54 5.61
N ALA A 30 -25.16 2.39 4.96
CA ALA A 30 -24.09 1.45 5.30
C ALA A 30 -22.78 1.90 4.66
N THR A 31 -21.75 2.12 5.48
CA THR A 31 -20.40 2.42 5.01
C THR A 31 -19.56 1.14 4.99
N PHE A 32 -19.33 0.60 3.80
CA PHE A 32 -18.57 -0.62 3.58
C PHE A 32 -17.07 -0.30 3.48
N PHE A 33 -16.28 -0.96 4.32
CA PHE A 33 -14.84 -0.73 4.42
C PHE A 33 -14.05 -2.01 4.06
N PRO A 34 -13.52 -2.15 2.83
CA PRO A 34 -12.76 -3.34 2.40
C PRO A 34 -11.33 -3.33 2.98
N ILE A 35 -11.20 -3.52 4.29
CA ILE A 35 -9.88 -3.55 4.93
C ILE A 35 -9.09 -4.81 4.54
N ARG A 36 -7.77 -4.67 4.44
CA ARG A 36 -6.83 -5.75 4.08
C ARG A 36 -7.07 -6.33 2.67
N ARG A 37 -7.74 -5.58 1.80
CA ARG A 37 -7.88 -5.90 0.38
C ARG A 37 -6.54 -5.88 -0.37
N CYS A 38 -6.56 -6.49 -1.54
CA CYS A 38 -5.51 -6.43 -2.53
C CYS A 38 -5.57 -5.11 -3.33
N TYR A 39 -4.40 -4.59 -3.67
CA TYR A 39 -4.21 -3.45 -4.57
C TYR A 39 -3.35 -3.82 -5.80
N VAL A 40 -3.06 -5.11 -5.98
CA VAL A 40 -2.57 -5.66 -7.26
C VAL A 40 -3.75 -5.82 -8.22
N HIS A 41 -4.84 -6.39 -7.72
CA HIS A 41 -6.05 -6.68 -8.49
C HIS A 41 -7.16 -5.67 -8.20
N ALA A 42 -8.02 -5.44 -9.19
CA ALA A 42 -9.28 -4.72 -9.02
C ALA A 42 -10.17 -5.39 -7.96
N PHE A 43 -11.11 -4.65 -7.39
CA PHE A 43 -11.95 -5.17 -6.30
C PHE A 43 -12.81 -6.36 -6.72
N ASP A 44 -13.29 -6.37 -7.96
CA ASP A 44 -14.16 -7.40 -8.53
C ASP A 44 -13.42 -8.42 -9.41
N ASP A 45 -12.09 -8.46 -9.36
CA ASP A 45 -11.28 -9.40 -10.13
C ASP A 45 -11.42 -10.84 -9.59
N PRO A 46 -11.98 -11.79 -10.36
CA PRO A 46 -12.15 -13.17 -9.92
C PRO A 46 -10.83 -13.93 -9.76
N ALA A 47 -9.72 -13.43 -10.31
CA ALA A 47 -8.40 -14.03 -10.11
C ALA A 47 -7.81 -13.76 -8.72
N CYS A 48 -8.35 -12.78 -7.97
CA CYS A 48 -7.91 -12.47 -6.60
C CYS A 48 -8.70 -13.28 -5.57
N THR A 49 -8.39 -14.56 -5.48
CA THR A 49 -9.13 -15.54 -4.66
C THR A 49 -8.79 -15.45 -3.16
N GLU A 50 -7.57 -15.06 -2.80
CA GLU A 50 -7.12 -15.03 -1.39
C GLU A 50 -7.60 -13.78 -0.63
N LEU A 51 -7.69 -12.63 -1.31
CA LEU A 51 -7.86 -11.33 -0.65
C LEU A 51 -9.16 -10.61 -1.03
N ASN A 52 -9.40 -10.35 -2.32
CA ASN A 52 -10.57 -9.57 -2.73
C ASN A 52 -11.84 -10.41 -2.82
N ALA A 53 -11.79 -11.67 -3.29
CA ALA A 53 -12.99 -12.48 -3.47
C ALA A 53 -13.88 -12.60 -2.21
N PRO A 54 -13.35 -12.84 -0.99
CA PRO A 54 -14.17 -12.82 0.22
C PRO A 54 -14.82 -11.46 0.51
N LEU A 55 -14.07 -10.36 0.35
CA LEU A 55 -14.55 -9.00 0.56
C LEU A 55 -15.60 -8.61 -0.49
N HIS A 56 -15.40 -9.05 -1.73
CA HIS A 56 -16.33 -8.85 -2.84
C HIS A 56 -17.65 -9.58 -2.58
N ALA A 57 -17.61 -10.83 -2.11
CA ALA A 57 -18.80 -11.55 -1.70
C ALA A 57 -19.57 -10.80 -0.59
N GLN A 58 -18.88 -10.32 0.44
CA GLN A 58 -19.49 -9.50 1.50
C GLN A 58 -20.12 -8.23 0.94
N TYR A 59 -19.41 -7.50 0.07
CA TYR A 59 -19.91 -6.30 -0.59
C TYR A 59 -21.19 -6.58 -1.38
N THR A 60 -21.19 -7.63 -2.21
CA THR A 60 -22.37 -7.99 -3.02
C THR A 60 -23.58 -8.30 -2.14
N GLY A 61 -23.38 -8.95 -0.98
CA GLY A 61 -24.43 -9.20 0.01
C GLY A 61 -24.97 -7.93 0.69
N TRP A 62 -24.26 -6.81 0.66
CA TRP A 62 -24.79 -5.50 1.08
C TRP A 62 -25.47 -4.75 -0.06
N ALA A 63 -24.89 -4.82 -1.27
CA ALA A 63 -25.18 -3.90 -2.35
C ALA A 63 -26.09 -4.47 -3.45
N THR A 64 -25.83 -5.68 -3.93
CA THR A 64 -26.34 -6.16 -5.23
C THR A 64 -27.09 -7.48 -5.20
N ASP A 65 -26.91 -8.31 -4.17
CA ASP A 65 -27.62 -9.59 -4.04
C ASP A 65 -29.16 -9.36 -4.11
N PRO A 66 -29.93 -10.09 -4.93
CA PRO A 66 -31.39 -9.93 -4.93
C PRO A 66 -32.04 -10.29 -3.58
N GLU A 67 -31.42 -11.19 -2.80
CA GLU A 67 -31.93 -11.74 -1.54
C GLU A 67 -31.39 -11.04 -0.29
N ARG A 68 -30.53 -10.01 -0.42
CA ARG A 68 -30.02 -9.27 0.75
C ARG A 68 -31.16 -8.77 1.66
N HIS A 69 -30.91 -8.45 2.92
CA HIS A 69 -31.95 -7.84 3.76
C HIS A 69 -31.83 -6.32 3.84
N TYR A 70 -30.62 -5.77 3.82
CA TYR A 70 -30.43 -4.34 3.72
C TYR A 70 -30.84 -3.85 2.32
N ARG A 71 -31.55 -2.73 2.22
CA ARG A 71 -32.02 -2.13 0.95
C ARG A 71 -31.63 -0.66 0.78
N GLY A 72 -30.91 -0.09 1.77
CA GLY A 72 -30.51 1.32 1.76
C GLY A 72 -29.28 1.61 0.91
N GLN A 73 -28.80 2.86 1.02
CA GLN A 73 -27.65 3.35 0.27
C GLN A 73 -26.33 2.76 0.77
N ILE A 74 -25.37 2.63 -0.15
CA ILE A 74 -23.99 2.21 0.17
C ILE A 74 -23.05 3.41 0.06
N PHE A 75 -22.22 3.54 1.09
CA PHE A 75 -21.04 4.42 1.14
C PHE A 75 -19.80 3.51 1.10
N ILE A 76 -18.84 3.81 0.23
CA ILE A 76 -17.53 3.15 0.22
C ILE A 76 -16.51 3.89 1.09
N GLY A 77 -15.97 3.20 2.08
CA GLY A 77 -14.87 3.67 2.89
C GLY A 77 -13.55 2.99 2.51
N GLU A 78 -12.71 3.62 1.70
CA GLU A 78 -11.48 2.99 1.20
C GLU A 78 -10.25 3.16 2.10
N TYR A 79 -9.25 2.31 1.88
CA TYR A 79 -8.04 2.20 2.68
C TYR A 79 -6.76 2.50 1.90
N TYR A 80 -6.84 3.45 0.97
CA TYR A 80 -5.72 3.86 0.11
C TYR A 80 -4.49 4.39 0.88
N ASN A 81 -4.63 4.72 2.17
CA ASN A 81 -3.53 4.96 3.10
C ASN A 81 -3.82 4.41 4.51
N VAL A 82 -4.20 3.14 4.62
CA VAL A 82 -4.44 2.53 5.95
C VAL A 82 -3.21 2.66 6.86
N SER A 83 -3.43 2.75 8.17
CA SER A 83 -2.41 3.07 9.17
C SER A 83 -1.12 2.25 9.04
N PHE A 84 -1.24 0.96 8.72
CA PHE A 84 -0.08 0.08 8.56
C PHE A 84 0.67 0.23 7.22
N PHE A 85 0.16 1.00 6.26
CA PHE A 85 0.94 1.45 5.10
C PHE A 85 1.95 2.52 5.46
N ARG A 86 1.71 3.20 6.60
CA ARG A 86 2.69 4.09 7.23
C ARG A 86 3.18 5.16 6.26
N ASN A 87 2.25 5.69 5.47
CA ASN A 87 2.55 6.69 4.46
C ASN A 87 3.56 6.23 3.39
N LEU A 88 3.54 4.96 2.96
CA LEU A 88 4.19 4.59 1.70
C LEU A 88 3.56 5.35 0.51
N PRO A 89 4.32 5.64 -0.57
CA PRO A 89 3.81 6.41 -1.70
C PRO A 89 3.14 5.51 -2.74
N LEU A 90 2.05 4.84 -2.34
CA LEU A 90 1.29 3.99 -3.26
C LEU A 90 0.75 4.81 -4.44
N VAL A 91 0.84 4.23 -5.64
CA VAL A 91 0.25 4.75 -6.87
C VAL A 91 -0.90 3.82 -7.24
N LEU A 92 -2.13 4.32 -7.13
CA LEU A 92 -3.37 3.53 -7.20
C LEU A 92 -4.25 3.93 -8.40
N ASP A 93 -3.65 4.50 -9.44
CA ASP A 93 -4.38 5.00 -10.60
C ASP A 93 -5.20 3.93 -11.32
N GLN A 94 -4.64 2.75 -11.55
CA GLN A 94 -5.38 1.62 -12.15
C GLN A 94 -6.50 1.09 -11.24
N ILE A 95 -6.25 1.04 -9.93
CA ILE A 95 -7.27 0.63 -8.94
C ILE A 95 -8.43 1.62 -8.94
N LEU A 96 -8.15 2.92 -8.86
CA LEU A 96 -9.18 3.96 -8.93
C LEU A 96 -9.96 3.90 -10.24
N ALA A 97 -9.25 3.71 -11.36
CA ALA A 97 -9.82 3.61 -12.70
C ALA A 97 -10.78 2.43 -12.87
N SER A 98 -10.58 1.33 -12.12
CA SER A 98 -11.45 0.16 -12.15
C SER A 98 -12.57 0.25 -11.10
N ASP A 99 -12.20 0.54 -9.86
CA ASP A 99 -13.06 0.34 -8.70
C ASP A 99 -14.12 1.43 -8.56
N ILE A 100 -13.81 2.70 -8.87
CA ILE A 100 -14.79 3.79 -8.76
C ILE A 100 -15.99 3.56 -9.70
N PRO A 101 -15.78 3.31 -11.01
CA PRO A 101 -16.89 2.95 -11.90
C PRO A 101 -17.64 1.71 -11.42
N TYR A 102 -16.92 0.68 -10.96
CA TYR A 102 -17.53 -0.54 -10.43
C TYR A 102 -18.49 -0.22 -9.27
N PHE A 103 -18.00 0.43 -8.22
CA PHE A 103 -18.80 0.78 -7.04
C PHE A 103 -19.99 1.66 -7.40
N HIS A 104 -19.81 2.61 -8.32
CA HIS A 104 -20.91 3.47 -8.79
C HIS A 104 -22.00 2.65 -9.51
N ARG A 105 -21.62 1.74 -10.42
CA ARG A 105 -22.58 0.87 -11.13
C ARG A 105 -23.31 -0.09 -10.20
N THR A 106 -22.67 -0.53 -9.12
CA THR A 106 -23.26 -1.43 -8.12
C THR A 106 -24.01 -0.71 -6.99
N GLY A 107 -24.24 0.61 -7.14
CA GLY A 107 -25.20 1.36 -6.33
C GLY A 107 -24.59 2.22 -5.23
N ALA A 108 -23.26 2.25 -5.07
CA ALA A 108 -22.64 3.20 -4.15
C ALA A 108 -22.77 4.64 -4.68
N ARG A 109 -23.03 5.59 -3.77
CA ARG A 109 -23.19 7.02 -4.13
C ARG A 109 -22.31 7.96 -3.31
N HIS A 110 -21.62 7.41 -2.32
CA HIS A 110 -20.71 8.14 -1.45
C HIS A 110 -19.42 7.37 -1.37
N MET A 111 -18.29 8.07 -1.36
CA MET A 111 -16.98 7.46 -1.24
C MET A 111 -15.98 8.42 -0.60
N HIS A 112 -15.16 7.87 0.29
CA HIS A 112 -14.00 8.53 0.86
C HIS A 112 -12.88 7.51 1.02
N TYR A 113 -11.71 7.94 1.48
CA TYR A 113 -10.72 7.00 1.99
C TYR A 113 -10.08 7.52 3.27
N MET A 114 -9.63 6.59 4.12
CA MET A 114 -9.08 6.92 5.42
C MET A 114 -7.62 7.36 5.39
N HIS A 115 -7.30 8.23 6.35
CA HIS A 115 -5.97 8.79 6.59
C HIS A 115 -5.37 9.48 5.37
N ALA A 116 -6.21 10.19 4.60
CA ALA A 116 -5.76 11.05 3.53
C ALA A 116 -4.66 12.01 4.03
N PRO A 117 -3.44 11.97 3.46
CA PRO A 117 -2.39 12.89 3.88
C PRO A 117 -2.75 14.31 3.44
N GLY A 118 -2.54 15.29 4.31
CA GLY A 118 -2.80 16.71 4.06
C GLY A 118 -1.62 17.49 3.48
N GLY A 119 -0.44 16.87 3.41
CA GLY A 119 0.79 17.47 2.89
C GLY A 119 1.87 16.40 2.64
N MET A 120 3.01 16.79 2.07
CA MET A 120 4.08 15.86 1.67
C MET A 120 3.53 14.72 0.80
N LEU A 121 2.78 15.09 -0.24
CA LEU A 121 1.97 14.14 -0.99
C LEU A 121 2.85 13.28 -1.89
N GLY A 122 3.83 13.87 -2.57
CA GLY A 122 4.69 13.17 -3.52
C GLY A 122 3.83 12.39 -4.54
N PRO A 123 4.13 11.10 -4.77
CA PRO A 123 3.33 10.25 -5.65
C PRO A 123 1.85 10.13 -5.31
N ARG A 124 1.47 10.24 -4.02
CA ARG A 124 0.07 10.18 -3.60
C ARG A 124 -0.75 11.38 -4.04
N ALA A 125 -0.10 12.46 -4.50
CA ALA A 125 -0.82 13.57 -5.11
C ALA A 125 -1.65 13.10 -6.32
N LEU A 126 -1.20 12.06 -7.03
CA LEU A 126 -1.97 11.47 -8.13
C LEU A 126 -3.23 10.80 -7.60
N THR A 127 -3.13 9.93 -6.59
CA THR A 127 -4.27 9.25 -5.97
C THR A 127 -5.34 10.26 -5.52
N ASN A 128 -4.95 11.33 -4.81
CA ASN A 128 -5.88 12.36 -4.36
C ASN A 128 -6.56 13.11 -5.51
N TRP A 129 -5.76 13.49 -6.50
CA TRP A 129 -6.28 14.22 -7.65
C TRP A 129 -7.22 13.36 -8.48
N LEU A 130 -6.83 12.14 -8.80
CA LEU A 130 -7.61 11.22 -9.63
C LEU A 130 -8.90 10.81 -8.93
N LEU A 131 -8.84 10.49 -7.64
CA LEU A 131 -10.04 10.24 -6.84
C LEU A 131 -11.01 11.41 -6.93
N ALA A 132 -10.57 12.65 -6.69
CA ALA A 132 -11.45 13.81 -6.77
C ALA A 132 -12.09 14.00 -8.14
N ARG A 133 -11.36 13.71 -9.23
CA ARG A 133 -11.88 13.78 -10.61
C ARG A 133 -12.92 12.69 -10.88
N MET A 134 -12.62 11.45 -10.47
CA MET A 134 -13.47 10.30 -10.74
C MET A 134 -14.70 10.22 -9.80
N LEU A 135 -14.62 10.75 -8.59
CA LEU A 135 -15.82 10.89 -7.75
C LEU A 135 -16.81 11.92 -8.29
N TRP A 136 -16.32 12.89 -9.08
CA TRP A 136 -17.18 13.83 -9.79
C TRP A 136 -17.78 13.22 -11.05
N GLU A 137 -16.99 12.46 -11.82
CA GLU A 137 -17.42 11.75 -13.02
C GLU A 137 -16.85 10.31 -13.00
N PRO A 138 -17.62 9.32 -12.49
CA PRO A 138 -17.14 7.95 -12.32
C PRO A 138 -16.73 7.25 -13.61
N GLU A 139 -17.32 7.63 -14.75
CA GLU A 139 -17.04 7.01 -16.06
C GLU A 139 -16.06 7.86 -16.89
N ALA A 140 -15.31 8.77 -16.26
CA ALA A 140 -14.30 9.58 -16.94
C ALA A 140 -13.18 8.72 -17.52
N ASP A 141 -12.65 9.14 -18.69
CA ASP A 141 -11.48 8.52 -19.29
C ASP A 141 -10.24 8.72 -18.41
N ALA A 142 -9.88 7.66 -17.67
CA ALA A 142 -8.73 7.66 -16.78
C ALA A 142 -7.41 7.90 -17.53
N GLY A 143 -7.28 7.45 -18.78
CA GLY A 143 -6.09 7.68 -19.59
C GLY A 143 -5.90 9.16 -19.91
N ALA A 144 -6.99 9.83 -20.31
CA ALA A 144 -6.99 11.28 -20.54
C ALA A 144 -6.71 12.07 -19.25
N LEU A 145 -7.28 11.65 -18.12
CA LEU A 145 -7.00 12.26 -16.81
C LEU A 145 -5.53 12.10 -16.41
N LEU A 146 -4.93 10.92 -16.61
CA LEU A 146 -3.51 10.70 -16.31
C LEU A 146 -2.62 11.58 -17.18
N GLU A 147 -2.91 11.69 -18.48
CA GLU A 147 -2.17 12.58 -19.38
C GLU A 147 -2.25 14.05 -18.92
N ASP A 148 -3.44 14.54 -18.58
CA ASP A 148 -3.65 15.89 -18.03
C ASP A 148 -2.85 16.10 -16.73
N TYR A 149 -2.91 15.13 -15.81
CA TYR A 149 -2.17 15.19 -14.56
C TYR A 149 -0.66 15.29 -14.78
N PHE A 150 -0.07 14.37 -15.55
CA PHE A 150 1.38 14.34 -15.72
C PHE A 150 1.88 15.56 -16.49
N THR A 151 1.21 15.93 -17.58
CA THR A 151 1.56 17.11 -18.38
C THR A 151 1.41 18.40 -17.55
N GLY A 152 0.31 18.56 -16.81
CA GLY A 152 0.10 19.74 -15.95
C GLY A 152 1.04 19.79 -14.72
N ARG A 153 1.36 18.64 -14.13
CA ARG A 153 2.18 18.56 -12.92
C ARG A 153 3.67 18.66 -13.21
N TYR A 154 4.15 18.04 -14.29
CA TYR A 154 5.58 17.87 -14.55
C TYR A 154 6.07 18.54 -15.84
N GLY A 155 5.17 18.95 -16.74
CA GLY A 155 5.54 19.60 -18.00
C GLY A 155 6.50 18.73 -18.81
N ALA A 156 7.65 19.26 -19.20
CA ALA A 156 8.64 18.54 -20.00
C ALA A 156 9.18 17.24 -19.35
N VAL A 157 9.04 17.07 -18.03
CA VAL A 157 9.48 15.87 -17.30
C VAL A 157 8.39 14.81 -17.20
N ALA A 158 7.18 15.09 -17.70
CA ALA A 158 6.01 14.21 -17.62
C ALA A 158 6.26 12.77 -18.10
N PRO A 159 6.92 12.51 -19.25
CA PRO A 159 7.13 11.14 -19.73
C PRO A 159 8.00 10.31 -18.78
N THR A 160 9.08 10.89 -18.24
CA THR A 160 9.96 10.22 -17.27
C THR A 160 9.23 9.96 -15.95
N MET A 161 8.43 10.92 -15.48
CA MET A 161 7.66 10.78 -14.24
C MET A 161 6.53 9.77 -14.35
N ARG A 162 5.88 9.67 -15.51
CA ARG A 162 4.85 8.65 -15.76
C ARG A 162 5.42 7.25 -15.65
N ARG A 163 6.54 6.98 -16.34
CA ARG A 163 7.26 5.71 -16.22
C ARG A 163 7.70 5.42 -14.79
N LEU A 164 8.16 6.44 -14.07
CA LEU A 164 8.53 6.27 -12.66
C LEU A 164 7.33 5.84 -11.81
N TYR A 165 6.17 6.46 -12.01
CA TYR A 165 4.95 6.14 -11.28
C TYR A 165 4.44 4.74 -11.65
N ASP A 166 4.62 4.30 -12.89
CA ASP A 166 4.34 2.92 -13.30
C ASP A 166 5.17 1.91 -12.50
N HIS A 167 6.48 2.18 -12.33
CA HIS A 167 7.33 1.31 -11.52
C HIS A 167 6.98 1.36 -10.02
N LEU A 168 6.61 2.53 -9.49
CA LEU A 168 6.13 2.62 -8.10
C LEU A 168 4.80 1.88 -7.89
N ARG A 169 3.89 1.95 -8.87
CA ARG A 169 2.62 1.20 -8.85
C ARG A 169 2.91 -0.29 -8.71
N THR A 170 3.74 -0.85 -9.59
CA THR A 170 4.10 -2.27 -9.52
C THR A 170 4.85 -2.60 -8.23
N GLY A 171 5.92 -1.87 -7.91
CA GLY A 171 6.75 -2.16 -6.74
C GLY A 171 6.04 -2.02 -5.38
N LEU A 172 4.91 -1.32 -5.31
CA LEU A 172 4.18 -1.08 -4.06
C LEU A 172 2.73 -1.61 -4.07
N SER A 173 2.26 -2.27 -5.13
CA SER A 173 0.88 -2.79 -5.20
C SER A 173 0.62 -3.88 -4.14
N ASN A 174 1.65 -4.66 -3.80
CA ASN A 174 1.62 -5.71 -2.77
C ASN A 174 1.84 -5.21 -1.32
N THR A 175 1.72 -3.89 -1.08
CA THR A 175 1.99 -3.29 0.25
C THR A 175 1.14 -3.91 1.38
N THR A 176 -0.10 -4.34 1.10
CA THR A 176 -0.94 -5.06 2.09
C THR A 176 -0.19 -6.23 2.71
N LEU A 177 0.38 -7.12 1.90
CA LEU A 177 1.09 -8.30 2.38
C LEU A 177 2.47 -7.96 2.93
N LEU A 178 3.21 -7.05 2.29
CA LEU A 178 4.52 -6.59 2.78
C LEU A 178 4.43 -6.08 4.23
N LYS A 179 3.43 -5.23 4.53
CA LYS A 179 3.29 -4.58 5.84
C LYS A 179 2.55 -5.44 6.86
N SER A 180 1.49 -6.14 6.48
CA SER A 180 0.63 -6.84 7.46
C SER A 180 1.03 -8.30 7.70
N VAL A 181 1.67 -8.95 6.72
CA VAL A 181 2.07 -10.37 6.81
C VAL A 181 3.56 -10.50 6.93
N MET A 182 4.32 -10.06 5.91
CA MET A 182 5.76 -10.28 5.84
C MET A 182 6.49 -9.57 6.99
N ALA A 183 6.27 -8.26 7.20
CA ALA A 183 6.92 -7.52 8.28
C ALA A 183 6.61 -8.11 9.68
N ARG A 184 5.36 -8.54 9.90
CA ARG A 184 4.98 -9.22 11.15
C ARG A 184 5.71 -10.55 11.33
N ARG A 185 5.71 -11.41 10.30
CA ARG A 185 6.40 -12.71 10.34
C ARG A 185 7.92 -12.56 10.48
N LEU A 186 8.48 -11.51 9.91
CA LEU A 186 9.88 -11.15 10.08
C LEU A 186 10.19 -10.79 11.53
N ASN A 187 9.31 -10.01 12.19
CA ASN A 187 9.45 -9.73 13.63
C ASN A 187 9.34 -10.97 14.50
N GLU A 188 8.43 -11.87 14.14
CA GLU A 188 8.25 -13.16 14.80
C GLU A 188 9.36 -14.17 14.44
N GLN A 189 10.34 -13.78 13.60
CA GLN A 189 11.46 -14.61 13.13
C GLN A 189 10.99 -15.97 12.58
N ARG A 190 9.86 -15.97 11.85
CA ARG A 190 9.29 -17.17 11.25
C ARG A 190 10.14 -17.63 10.06
N ARG A 191 10.26 -18.95 9.89
CA ARG A 191 10.96 -19.52 8.71
C ARG A 191 10.21 -19.26 7.40
N ASP A 192 8.89 -19.40 7.44
CA ASP A 192 8.01 -19.11 6.31
C ASP A 192 7.53 -17.65 6.41
N LEU A 193 8.10 -16.79 5.57
CA LEU A 193 7.78 -15.36 5.53
C LEU A 193 6.76 -15.00 4.45
N PHE A 194 6.50 -15.90 3.50
CA PHE A 194 5.73 -15.69 2.28
C PHE A 194 4.68 -16.78 2.08
N PRO A 195 3.70 -16.88 3.00
CA PRO A 195 2.72 -17.96 2.97
C PRO A 195 1.74 -17.82 1.79
N ASP A 196 1.37 -16.59 1.42
CA ASP A 196 0.34 -16.26 0.43
C ASP A 196 0.83 -16.47 -1.00
N ARG A 197 -0.07 -16.74 -1.94
CA ARG A 197 0.28 -16.87 -3.37
C ARG A 197 0.62 -15.53 -4.02
N HIS A 198 -0.04 -14.47 -3.58
CA HIS A 198 0.18 -13.08 -4.02
C HIS A 198 1.60 -12.53 -3.87
N LEU A 199 2.41 -13.12 -3.00
CA LEU A 199 3.75 -12.63 -2.73
C LEU A 199 4.67 -13.76 -2.28
N LYS A 200 5.60 -14.13 -3.15
CA LYS A 200 6.76 -14.99 -2.91
C LYS A 200 8.03 -14.16 -2.90
N TYR A 201 9.12 -14.79 -2.47
CA TYR A 201 10.44 -14.16 -2.52
C TYR A 201 10.99 -14.18 -3.95
N GLU A 202 11.07 -15.37 -4.53
CA GLU A 202 11.49 -15.61 -5.91
C GLU A 202 10.31 -15.43 -6.86
N GLU A 203 10.62 -15.13 -8.12
CA GLU A 203 9.64 -14.90 -9.19
C GLU A 203 8.79 -16.15 -9.48
N THR A 204 7.48 -15.98 -9.37
CA THR A 204 6.44 -16.97 -9.58
C THR A 204 5.22 -16.27 -10.19
N HIS A 205 4.57 -16.91 -11.17
CA HIS A 205 3.39 -16.36 -11.84
C HIS A 205 2.26 -17.39 -11.84
N PRO A 206 1.57 -17.58 -10.70
CA PRO A 206 0.45 -18.49 -10.63
C PRO A 206 -0.75 -17.98 -11.47
N GLU A 207 -1.63 -18.88 -11.91
CA GLU A 207 -2.81 -18.49 -12.72
C GLU A 207 -3.80 -17.59 -11.98
N THR A 208 -3.85 -17.71 -10.66
CA THR A 208 -4.66 -16.85 -9.77
C THR A 208 -3.74 -16.28 -8.70
N ASP A 209 -4.15 -15.13 -8.17
CA ASP A 209 -3.45 -14.46 -7.08
C ASP A 209 -2.03 -14.03 -7.49
N ASP A 210 -1.78 -13.75 -8.77
CA ASP A 210 -0.47 -13.29 -9.24
C ASP A 210 -0.22 -11.85 -8.80
N GLY A 211 0.98 -11.57 -8.33
CA GLY A 211 1.38 -10.25 -7.94
C GLY A 211 2.90 -10.14 -7.98
N PRO A 212 3.44 -8.91 -7.97
CA PRO A 212 4.88 -8.74 -8.04
C PRO A 212 5.54 -9.37 -6.83
N ASP A 213 6.43 -10.33 -7.11
CA ASP A 213 7.20 -11.02 -6.09
C ASP A 213 8.33 -10.13 -5.56
N PHE A 214 8.89 -10.50 -4.42
CA PHE A 214 9.80 -9.62 -3.69
C PHE A 214 11.05 -9.23 -4.50
N VAL A 215 11.63 -10.16 -5.27
CA VAL A 215 12.73 -9.87 -6.20
C VAL A 215 12.30 -8.92 -7.33
N GLU A 216 11.07 -9.01 -7.82
CA GLU A 216 10.53 -8.09 -8.81
C GLU A 216 10.30 -6.70 -8.21
N ILE A 217 9.74 -6.63 -7.00
CA ILE A 217 9.60 -5.38 -6.25
C ILE A 217 10.95 -4.65 -6.14
N LEU A 218 12.05 -5.37 -5.85
CA LEU A 218 13.39 -4.77 -5.84
C LEU A 218 13.81 -4.21 -7.21
N LYS A 219 13.56 -4.95 -8.31
CA LYS A 219 13.83 -4.49 -9.69
C LYS A 219 13.02 -3.22 -10.03
N GLU A 220 11.76 -3.17 -9.62
CA GLU A 220 10.87 -2.03 -9.81
C GLU A 220 11.35 -0.80 -9.02
N MET A 221 11.77 -0.99 -7.77
CA MET A 221 12.34 0.11 -6.96
C MET A 221 13.66 0.63 -7.54
N ASP A 222 14.52 -0.23 -8.07
CA ASP A 222 15.73 0.16 -8.79
C ASP A 222 15.40 1.01 -10.04
N ALA A 223 14.39 0.60 -10.81
CA ALA A 223 13.94 1.33 -11.99
C ALA A 223 13.37 2.71 -11.63
N ALA A 224 12.53 2.78 -10.60
CA ALA A 224 11.97 4.04 -10.09
C ALA A 224 13.09 5.00 -9.62
N GLY A 225 14.09 4.47 -8.91
CA GLY A 225 15.26 5.24 -8.46
C GLY A 225 16.10 5.82 -9.61
N ARG A 226 16.36 5.02 -10.66
CA ARG A 226 17.06 5.50 -11.86
C ARG A 226 16.31 6.62 -12.57
N LEU A 227 14.99 6.45 -12.77
CA LEU A 227 14.15 7.46 -13.42
C LEU A 227 14.04 8.73 -12.57
N MET A 228 14.06 8.62 -11.24
CA MET A 228 14.10 9.79 -10.37
C MET A 228 15.39 10.60 -10.59
N GLY A 229 16.52 9.89 -10.70
CA GLY A 229 17.81 10.51 -11.03
C GLY A 229 17.86 11.14 -12.42
N GLU A 230 17.14 10.59 -13.40
CA GLU A 230 16.95 11.22 -14.71
C GLU A 230 16.09 12.49 -14.60
N ALA A 231 14.92 12.38 -13.99
CA ALA A 231 13.97 13.49 -13.84
C ALA A 231 14.59 14.72 -13.15
N LEU A 232 15.43 14.50 -12.13
CA LEU A 232 16.10 15.58 -11.41
C LEU A 232 17.23 16.26 -12.19
N ARG A 233 17.79 15.59 -13.21
CA ARG A 233 18.80 16.17 -14.12
C ARG A 233 18.18 16.95 -15.26
N THR A 234 16.93 16.67 -15.61
CA THR A 234 16.20 17.39 -16.65
C THR A 234 15.91 18.84 -16.21
N PRO A 235 16.31 19.86 -17.00
CA PRO A 235 15.99 21.25 -16.69
C PRO A 235 14.49 21.46 -16.57
N ALA A 236 14.05 22.04 -15.47
CA ALA A 236 12.63 22.29 -15.22
C ALA A 236 12.43 23.60 -14.43
N PRO A 237 11.28 24.28 -14.60
CA PRO A 237 10.93 25.45 -13.79
C PRO A 237 10.96 25.14 -12.29
N ARG A 238 11.25 26.15 -11.45
CA ARG A 238 11.34 26.00 -9.99
C ARG A 238 10.16 25.23 -9.37
N ARG A 239 8.93 25.50 -9.82
CA ARG A 239 7.72 24.81 -9.34
C ARG A 239 7.74 23.30 -9.58
N VAL A 240 8.27 22.85 -10.73
CA VAL A 240 8.38 21.42 -11.06
C VAL A 240 9.50 20.80 -10.25
N ARG A 241 10.64 21.49 -10.10
CA ARG A 241 11.75 21.01 -9.27
C ARG A 241 11.34 20.76 -7.81
N LEU A 242 10.50 21.62 -7.22
CA LEU A 242 9.98 21.41 -5.87
C LEU A 242 9.11 20.14 -5.77
N ARG A 243 8.29 19.85 -6.78
CA ARG A 243 7.50 18.61 -6.86
C ARG A 243 8.40 17.38 -6.99
N LEU A 244 9.42 17.44 -7.85
CA LEU A 244 10.40 16.37 -8.00
C LEU A 244 11.17 16.09 -6.70
N MET A 245 11.46 17.12 -5.90
CA MET A 245 12.10 16.94 -4.59
C MET A 245 11.16 16.27 -3.57
N GLU A 246 9.87 16.60 -3.60
CA GLU A 246 8.84 15.93 -2.80
C GLU A 246 8.73 14.45 -3.21
N ASP A 247 8.65 14.18 -4.52
CA ASP A 247 8.61 12.81 -5.05
C ASP A 247 9.87 12.02 -4.68
N GLN A 248 11.06 12.62 -4.84
CA GLN A 248 12.33 11.96 -4.51
C GLN A 248 12.37 11.53 -3.04
N ARG A 249 11.89 12.37 -2.13
CA ARG A 249 11.85 12.04 -0.70
C ARG A 249 11.01 10.79 -0.47
N MET A 250 9.80 10.77 -1.03
CA MET A 250 8.90 9.64 -0.88
C MET A 250 9.42 8.36 -1.54
N VAL A 251 10.02 8.46 -2.73
CA VAL A 251 10.65 7.33 -3.42
C VAL A 251 11.79 6.74 -2.60
N ARG A 252 12.64 7.59 -1.99
CA ARG A 252 13.72 7.13 -1.10
C ARG A 252 13.18 6.46 0.16
N TYR A 253 12.10 6.98 0.74
CA TYR A 253 11.45 6.35 1.88
C TYR A 253 10.97 4.94 1.54
N ALA A 254 10.29 4.77 0.40
CA ALA A 254 9.87 3.45 -0.09
C ALA A 254 11.07 2.52 -0.36
N ASP A 255 12.08 3.01 -1.07
CA ASP A 255 13.27 2.23 -1.44
C ASP A 255 14.00 1.71 -0.21
N HIS A 256 14.28 2.59 0.77
CA HIS A 256 14.95 2.17 2.00
C HIS A 256 14.09 1.23 2.84
N THR A 257 12.76 1.37 2.81
CA THR A 257 11.86 0.43 3.50
C THR A 257 11.97 -0.98 2.90
N VAL A 258 11.86 -1.10 1.58
CA VAL A 258 11.94 -2.39 0.88
C VAL A 258 13.33 -3.01 1.04
N ARG A 259 14.40 -2.22 0.90
CA ARG A 259 15.76 -2.73 1.08
C ARG A 259 16.07 -3.14 2.53
N LEU A 260 15.53 -2.42 3.51
CA LEU A 260 15.64 -2.85 4.91
C LEU A 260 15.03 -4.25 5.09
N TYR A 261 13.85 -4.51 4.52
CA TYR A 261 13.24 -5.84 4.55
C TYR A 261 14.15 -6.87 3.91
N ASP A 262 14.61 -6.64 2.69
CA ASP A 262 15.47 -7.57 1.95
C ASP A 262 16.73 -7.95 2.74
N ARG A 263 17.43 -6.95 3.30
CA ARG A 263 18.66 -7.19 4.05
C ARG A 263 18.41 -7.91 5.39
N LEU A 264 17.29 -7.65 6.06
CA LEU A 264 16.89 -8.41 7.25
C LEU A 264 16.50 -9.86 6.91
N LEU A 265 15.84 -10.08 5.77
CA LEU A 265 15.55 -11.43 5.26
C LEU A 265 16.84 -12.20 4.97
N ALA A 266 17.79 -11.58 4.27
CA ALA A 266 19.10 -12.17 4.00
C ALA A 266 19.85 -12.51 5.30
N THR A 267 19.78 -11.62 6.29
CA THR A 267 20.36 -11.86 7.62
C THR A 267 19.75 -13.10 8.29
N GLN A 268 18.42 -13.20 8.34
CA GLN A 268 17.75 -14.36 8.96
C GLN A 268 18.05 -15.67 8.23
N ARG A 269 18.10 -15.65 6.89
CA ARG A 269 18.46 -16.84 6.09
C ARG A 269 19.88 -17.31 6.36
N ALA A 270 20.83 -16.38 6.42
CA ALA A 270 22.23 -16.69 6.74
C ALA A 270 22.37 -17.25 8.17
N LEU A 271 21.70 -16.64 9.15
CA LEU A 271 21.65 -17.17 10.52
C LEU A 271 21.05 -18.58 10.57
N ALA A 272 19.96 -18.83 9.85
CA ALA A 272 19.33 -20.16 9.78
C ALA A 272 20.23 -21.21 9.10
N ALA A 273 21.10 -20.79 8.18
CA ALA A 273 22.10 -21.63 7.53
C ALA A 273 23.38 -21.82 8.37
N GLY A 274 23.52 -21.12 9.51
CA GLY A 274 24.73 -21.13 10.32
C GLY A 274 25.89 -20.32 9.72
N ASP A 275 25.64 -19.51 8.70
CA ASP A 275 26.63 -18.64 8.07
C ASP A 275 26.65 -17.27 8.75
N ARG A 276 27.46 -17.16 9.81
CA ARG A 276 27.54 -15.94 10.62
C ARG A 276 28.12 -14.76 9.85
N ASP A 277 29.14 -14.99 9.03
CA ASP A 277 29.82 -13.91 8.29
C ASP A 277 28.87 -13.29 7.27
N ALA A 278 28.12 -14.11 6.53
CA ALA A 278 27.08 -13.63 5.62
C ALA A 278 25.96 -12.89 6.36
N ALA A 279 25.58 -13.36 7.55
CA ALA A 279 24.57 -12.70 8.37
C ALA A 279 25.02 -11.33 8.87
N GLU A 280 26.26 -11.20 9.36
CA GLU A 280 26.83 -9.92 9.80
C GLU A 280 26.97 -8.93 8.64
N ALA A 281 27.39 -9.39 7.46
CA ALA A 281 27.47 -8.57 6.26
C ALA A 281 26.09 -8.04 5.83
N ALA A 282 25.08 -8.91 5.74
CA ALA A 282 23.72 -8.51 5.40
C ALA A 282 23.13 -7.54 6.44
N TYR A 283 23.40 -7.75 7.73
CA TYR A 283 22.94 -6.86 8.79
C TYR A 283 23.62 -5.49 8.77
N ALA A 284 24.90 -5.43 8.38
CA ALA A 284 25.60 -4.15 8.18
C ALA A 284 24.94 -3.34 7.05
N GLU A 285 24.50 -3.99 5.97
CA GLU A 285 23.74 -3.33 4.91
C GLU A 285 22.33 -2.91 5.37
N ALA A 286 21.65 -3.75 6.16
CA ALA A 286 20.38 -3.39 6.79
C ALA A 286 20.51 -2.12 7.65
N THR A 287 21.63 -1.98 8.38
CA THR A 287 21.94 -0.82 9.23
C THR A 287 21.98 0.48 8.42
N ILE A 288 22.54 0.46 7.21
CA ILE A 288 22.58 1.63 6.32
C ILE A 288 21.15 2.12 6.03
N HIS A 289 20.24 1.22 5.69
CA HIS A 289 18.85 1.57 5.41
C HIS A 289 18.09 1.99 6.66
N ALA A 290 18.30 1.31 7.78
CA ALA A 290 17.71 1.67 9.06
C ALA A 290 18.13 3.09 9.50
N ASP A 291 19.39 3.46 9.31
CA ASP A 291 19.90 4.79 9.66
C ASP A 291 19.29 5.89 8.77
N ARG A 292 19.13 5.63 7.46
CA ARG A 292 18.46 6.54 6.53
C ARG A 292 16.99 6.74 6.89
N LEU A 293 16.32 5.66 7.26
CA LEU A 293 14.92 5.69 7.70
C LEU A 293 14.75 6.40 9.04
N ARG A 294 15.67 6.22 9.99
CA ARG A 294 15.61 6.83 11.32
C ARG A 294 15.64 8.36 11.28
N VAL A 295 16.35 8.94 10.30
CA VAL A 295 16.41 10.41 10.13
C VAL A 295 15.27 10.96 9.25
N ASP A 296 14.47 10.11 8.61
CA ASP A 296 13.35 10.54 7.79
C ASP A 296 12.06 10.59 8.62
N ILE A 297 11.77 11.78 9.15
CA ILE A 297 10.59 12.06 9.97
C ILE A 297 9.41 12.54 9.10
N LEU A 298 9.72 13.20 7.97
CA LEU A 298 8.72 13.90 7.18
C LEU A 298 7.88 12.94 6.33
N SER A 299 8.50 11.91 5.75
CA SER A 299 7.79 10.96 4.87
C SER A 299 6.70 10.16 5.59
N THR A 300 6.84 10.01 6.91
CA THR A 300 5.92 9.28 7.79
C THR A 300 4.98 10.20 8.55
N SER A 301 4.82 11.45 8.10
CA SER A 301 4.01 12.46 8.78
C SER A 301 2.86 12.97 7.88
N MET A 302 2.13 13.96 8.36
CA MET A 302 1.07 14.67 7.61
C MET A 302 -0.18 13.86 7.25
N ALA A 303 -0.33 12.63 7.76
CA ALA A 303 -1.59 11.90 7.76
C ALA A 303 -2.23 11.92 9.17
N SER A 304 -2.93 10.87 9.58
CA SER A 304 -3.55 10.77 10.90
C SER A 304 -2.55 10.37 11.99
N SER A 305 -2.89 10.58 13.26
CA SER A 305 -2.09 10.08 14.40
C SER A 305 -1.85 8.57 14.36
N HIS A 306 -2.74 7.80 13.73
CA HIS A 306 -2.62 6.35 13.59
C HIS A 306 -1.78 5.93 12.39
N ALA A 307 -1.62 6.80 11.38
CA ALA A 307 -0.84 6.55 10.17
C ALA A 307 0.55 7.22 10.20
N ASN A 308 0.79 8.09 11.18
CA ASN A 308 2.07 8.76 11.40
C ASN A 308 2.94 7.98 12.40
N ASP A 309 4.26 8.14 12.29
CA ASP A 309 5.27 7.58 13.21
C ASP A 309 6.39 8.57 13.47
N GLN A 310 7.21 8.30 14.48
CA GLN A 310 8.32 9.18 14.85
C GLN A 310 9.36 9.29 13.74
N ASN A 311 9.57 8.22 12.96
CA ASN A 311 10.48 8.18 11.83
C ASN A 311 10.21 6.98 10.91
N GLY A 312 10.90 6.96 9.77
CA GLY A 312 10.87 5.89 8.77
C GLY A 312 11.17 4.49 9.29
N LEU A 313 12.01 4.35 10.33
CA LEU A 313 12.39 3.03 10.86
C LEU A 313 11.25 2.44 11.69
N GLU A 314 10.57 3.23 12.52
CA GLU A 314 9.36 2.77 13.21
C GLU A 314 8.25 2.46 12.20
N ALA A 315 8.07 3.34 11.22
CA ALA A 315 7.12 3.16 10.13
C ALA A 315 7.41 1.94 9.23
N SER A 316 8.63 1.42 9.26
CA SER A 316 8.98 0.17 8.58
C SER A 316 8.31 -1.05 9.24
N LEU A 317 7.82 -0.93 10.47
CA LEU A 317 7.25 -2.02 11.26
C LEU A 317 8.23 -3.18 11.53
N VAL A 318 9.54 -3.02 11.31
CA VAL A 318 10.56 -4.08 11.58
C VAL A 318 11.68 -3.60 12.50
N SER A 319 11.48 -2.47 13.20
CA SER A 319 12.46 -1.93 14.15
C SER A 319 12.78 -2.93 15.27
N GLY A 320 11.77 -3.66 15.76
CA GLY A 320 11.92 -4.65 16.83
C GLY A 320 12.95 -5.74 16.48
N VAL A 321 12.74 -6.45 15.37
CA VAL A 321 13.68 -7.50 14.94
C VAL A 321 15.04 -6.96 14.52
N TYR A 322 15.09 -5.79 13.90
CA TYR A 322 16.36 -5.12 13.60
C TYR A 322 17.18 -4.92 14.88
N GLU A 323 16.58 -4.38 15.94
CA GLU A 323 17.27 -4.16 17.22
C GLU A 323 17.64 -5.45 17.94
N GLU A 324 16.78 -6.47 17.87
CA GLU A 324 17.03 -7.78 18.49
C GLU A 324 18.25 -8.47 17.86
N ILE A 325 18.29 -8.55 16.53
CA ILE A 325 19.42 -9.12 15.79
C ILE A 325 20.71 -8.32 16.10
N GLY A 326 20.62 -7.00 16.12
CA GLY A 326 21.75 -6.13 16.47
C GLY A 326 22.30 -6.37 17.87
N LYS A 327 21.43 -6.65 18.85
CA LYS A 327 21.85 -7.03 20.21
C LYS A 327 22.55 -8.39 20.18
N ALA A 328 22.01 -9.37 19.46
CA ALA A 328 22.58 -10.71 19.35
C ALA A 328 23.99 -10.71 18.75
N PHE A 329 24.26 -9.90 17.72
CA PHE A 329 25.61 -9.77 17.17
C PHE A 329 26.61 -9.15 18.17
N LYS A 330 26.15 -8.19 18.99
CA LYS A 330 26.99 -7.54 20.01
C LYS A 330 27.30 -8.44 21.20
N THR A 331 26.33 -9.24 21.66
CA THR A 331 26.49 -10.13 22.82
C THR A 331 27.10 -11.48 22.44
N GLY A 332 26.89 -11.93 21.20
CA GLY A 332 27.40 -13.19 20.65
C GLY A 332 28.90 -13.21 20.33
N GLY A 333 29.66 -12.17 20.69
CA GLY A 333 31.13 -12.17 20.72
C GLY A 333 31.72 -12.88 21.94
N GLU A 334 30.91 -13.18 22.97
CA GLU A 334 31.37 -13.87 24.20
C GLU A 334 30.68 -15.22 24.46
N ALA A 335 29.64 -15.60 23.70
CA ALA A 335 28.75 -16.72 24.06
C ALA A 335 28.63 -17.84 23.01
N ALA A 336 29.61 -18.01 22.11
CA ALA A 336 29.70 -19.19 21.24
C ALA A 336 30.64 -20.25 21.86
N ALA A 337 30.31 -20.69 23.06
CA ALA A 337 30.88 -21.87 23.70
C ALA A 337 29.88 -22.43 24.73
N ARG A 338 28.74 -22.94 24.26
CA ARG A 338 27.93 -23.96 24.94
C ARG A 338 26.84 -24.52 24.04
#